data_AF-A0A1V0HTU4-F1
#
_entry.id   AF-A0A1V0HTU4-F1
#
_cell.length_a   1.000
_cell.length_b   1.000
_cell.length_c   1.000
_cell.angle_alpha   90.00
_cell.angle_beta   90.00
_cell.angle_gamma   90.00
#
_symmetry.space_group_name_H-M   'P 1'
#
loop_
_entity.id
_entity.type
_entity.pdbx_description
1 polymer ?
#
loop_
_entity_poly.entity_id
_entity_poly.type
_entity_poly.pdbx_seq_one_letter_code
_entity_poly.pdbx_strand_id
1 'polypeptide(L)' 'MVDQYPIQFDEAPSLGTTIRYYRGRLLKLVAIAPYTRVDGRESAVLTWETPKGRRCTSGLRCKAVRWPDGAI' A
#
# COMPACT_ATOMS: atom_id res chain seq x y z
N MET A 1 11.63 17.39 7.01
CA MET A 1 10.46 17.28 6.12
C MET A 1 9.88 15.91 6.39
N VAL A 2 8.69 15.82 6.99
CA VAL A 2 8.10 14.52 7.36
C VAL A 2 7.30 14.08 6.14
N ASP A 3 7.72 13.02 5.46
CA ASP A 3 7.01 12.47 4.31
C ASP A 3 5.52 12.38 4.62
N GLN A 4 4.72 13.13 3.85
CA GLN A 4 3.31 13.35 4.12
C GLN A 4 2.48 12.06 3.92
N TYR A 5 3.11 11.01 3.40
CA TYR A 5 2.54 9.71 3.08
C TYR A 5 3.51 8.58 3.51
N PRO A 6 3.09 7.65 4.38
CA PRO A 6 3.89 6.47 4.73
C PRO A 6 4.03 5.48 3.55
N ILE A 7 3.23 5.66 2.50
CA ILE A 7 3.31 4.91 1.24
C ILE A 7 3.41 5.96 0.14
N GLN A 8 4.59 6.08 -0.46
CA GLN A 8 4.88 7.05 -1.49
C GLN A 8 5.80 6.43 -2.53
N PHE A 9 5.20 5.94 -3.60
CA PHE A 9 5.90 5.40 -4.75
C PHE A 9 5.48 6.17 -6.01
N ASP A 10 6.45 6.46 -6.87
CA ASP A 10 6.20 7.02 -8.20
C ASP A 10 5.71 5.93 -9.16
N GLU A 11 6.27 4.73 -9.02
CA GLU A 11 5.94 3.53 -9.79
C GLU A 11 5.64 2.36 -8.85
N ALA A 12 4.99 1.30 -9.34
CA ALA A 12 4.72 0.14 -8.49
C ALA A 12 6.04 -0.54 -8.08
N PRO A 13 6.35 -0.66 -6.78
CA PRO A 13 7.57 -1.32 -6.35
C PRO A 13 7.48 -2.83 -6.57
N SER A 14 8.62 -3.52 -6.57
CA SER A 14 8.67 -4.97 -6.82
C SER A 14 7.95 -5.76 -5.73
N LEU A 15 7.35 -6.90 -6.10
CA LEU A 15 6.79 -7.84 -5.14
C LEU A 15 7.85 -8.28 -4.11
N GLY A 16 7.44 -8.40 -2.85
CA GLY A 16 8.33 -8.67 -1.73
C GLY A 16 8.93 -7.43 -1.06
N THR A 17 8.76 -6.24 -1.65
CA THR A 17 9.15 -4.97 -1.02
C THR A 17 8.51 -4.85 0.36
N THR A 18 9.31 -4.51 1.37
CA THR A 18 8.83 -4.34 2.74
C THR A 18 8.93 -2.88 3.14
N ILE A 19 7.87 -2.36 3.74
CA ILE A 19 7.82 -0.98 4.26
C ILE A 19 7.56 -0.98 5.77
N ARG A 20 8.00 0.09 6.41
CA ARG A 20 7.65 0.39 7.80
C ARG A 20 6.47 1.35 7.82
N TYR A 21 5.29 0.81 8.08
CA TYR A 21 4.05 1.54 8.19
C TYR A 21 3.80 2.01 9.64
N TYR A 22 2.83 2.92 9.81
CA TYR A 22 2.37 3.55 11.05
C TYR A 22 2.66 2.75 12.35
N ARG A 23 3.29 3.43 13.33
CA ARG A 23 3.75 2.84 14.61
C ARG A 23 4.70 1.65 14.46
N GLY A 24 5.49 1.61 13.38
CA GLY A 24 6.51 0.59 13.18
C GLY A 24 6.00 -0.75 12.64
N ARG A 25 4.72 -0.83 12.23
CA ARG A 25 4.14 -2.04 11.63
C ARG A 25 4.84 -2.37 10.32
N LEU A 26 5.31 -3.60 10.15
CA LEU A 26 5.91 -4.04 8.89
C LEU A 26 4.82 -4.53 7.94
N LEU A 27 4.94 -4.15 6.68
CA LEU A 27 4.06 -4.57 5.59
C LEU A 27 4.91 -5.04 4.42
N LYS A 28 4.63 -6.24 3.91
CA LYS A 28 5.28 -6.82 2.73
C LYS A 28 4.32 -6.76 1.55
N LEU A 29 4.79 -6.28 0.40
CA LEU A 29 3.99 -6.27 -0.82
C LEU A 29 3.86 -7.70 -1.37
N VAL A 30 2.64 -8.17 -1.53
CA VAL A 30 2.33 -9.54 -1.99
C VAL A 30 1.58 -9.59 -3.31
N ALA A 31 0.90 -8.51 -3.71
CA ALA A 31 0.29 -8.40 -5.03
C ALA A 31 0.20 -6.95 -5.50
N ILE A 32 0.17 -6.78 -6.82
CA ILE A 32 0.01 -5.49 -7.51
C ILE A 32 -1.07 -5.70 -8.57
N ALA A 33 -2.08 -4.84 -8.59
CA ALA A 33 -3.13 -4.86 -9.60
C ALA A 33 -3.19 -3.51 -10.32
N PRO A 34 -3.31 -3.49 -11.66
CA PRO A 34 -3.54 -2.24 -12.39
C PRO A 34 -4.89 -1.64 -11.99
N TYR A 35 -4.93 -0.31 -11.89
CA TYR A 35 -6.12 0.43 -11.49
C TYR A 35 -6.18 1.77 -12.23
N THR A 36 -7.25 1.97 -12.99
CA THR A 36 -7.52 3.27 -13.61
C THR A 36 -8.25 4.15 -12.63
N ARG A 37 -7.68 5.32 -12.34
CA ARG A 37 -8.31 6.33 -11.48
C ARG A 37 -9.51 6.98 -12.18
N VAL A 38 -10.32 7.69 -11.41
CA VAL A 38 -11.51 8.41 -11.92
C VAL A 38 -11.15 9.48 -12.97
N ASP A 39 -9.94 10.03 -12.91
CA ASP A 39 -9.41 10.98 -13.90
C ASP A 39 -8.83 10.31 -15.16
N GLY A 40 -8.99 8.98 -15.31
CA GLY A 40 -8.52 8.22 -16.46
C GLY A 40 -7.03 7.87 -16.43
N ARG A 41 -6.29 8.31 -15.40
CA ARG A 41 -4.86 8.00 -15.28
C ARG A 41 -4.64 6.57 -14.79
N GLU A 42 -3.69 5.90 -15.41
CA GLU A 42 -3.21 4.60 -14.94
C GLU A 42 -2.52 4.74 -13.58
N SER A 43 -2.81 3.79 -12.71
CA SER A 43 -2.27 3.69 -11.36
C SER A 43 -2.22 2.20 -10.99
N ALA A 44 -1.72 1.88 -9.81
CA ALA A 44 -1.78 0.53 -9.27
C ALA A 44 -2.40 0.51 -7.87
N VAL A 45 -3.04 -0.60 -7.55
CA VAL A 45 -3.42 -0.99 -6.20
C VAL A 45 -2.38 -2.00 -5.71
N LEU A 46 -1.79 -1.67 -4.56
CA LEU A 46 -0.79 -2.46 -3.87
C LEU A 46 -1.50 -3.27 -2.77
N THR A 47 -1.27 -4.58 -2.74
CA THR A 47 -1.76 -5.46 -1.67
C THR A 47 -0.60 -5.83 -0.76
N TRP A 48 -0.71 -5.41 0.49
CA TRP A 48 0.28 -5.64 1.52
C TRP A 48 -0.16 -6.75 2.47
N GLU A 49 0.80 -7.44 3.05
CA GLU A 49 0.61 -8.48 4.06
C GLU A 49 1.48 -8.17 5.29
N THR A 50 0.86 -8.27 6.48
CA THR A 50 1.59 -8.19 7.75
C THR A 50 2.33 -9.49 8.04
N PRO A 51 3.32 -9.50 8.94
CA PRO A 51 3.95 -10.75 9.41
C PRO A 51 2.98 -11.78 10.02
N LYS A 52 1.77 -11.34 10.42
CA LYS A 52 0.71 -12.20 10.94
C LYS A 52 -0.26 -12.70 9.85
N GLY A 53 0.03 -12.46 8.57
CA GLY A 53 -0.80 -12.90 7.44
C GLY A 53 -2.03 -12.03 7.15
N ARG A 54 -2.30 -10.97 7.93
CA ARG A 54 -3.40 -10.04 7.61
C ARG A 54 -3.04 -9.20 6.39
N ARG A 55 -3.99 -9.03 5.47
CA ARG A 55 -3.83 -8.25 4.23
C ARG A 55 -4.53 -6.90 4.27
N CYS A 56 -3.95 -5.92 3.60
CA CYS A 56 -4.52 -4.60 3.40
C CYS A 56 -4.10 -4.05 2.02
N THR A 57 -4.78 -3.02 1.54
CA THR A 57 -4.51 -2.45 0.21
C THR A 57 -4.21 -0.95 0.28
N SER A 58 -3.46 -0.44 -0.69
CA SER A 58 -3.24 1.00 -0.87
C SER A 58 -3.07 1.36 -2.35
N GLY A 59 -3.16 2.64 -2.67
CA GLY A 59 -2.59 3.14 -3.92
C GLY A 59 -1.06 3.30 -3.83
N LEU A 60 -0.46 3.78 -4.92
CA LEU A 60 0.97 4.13 -4.99
C LEU A 60 1.37 5.26 -4.02
N ARG A 61 0.46 6.22 -3.80
CA ARG A 61 0.65 7.33 -2.85
C ARG A 61 -0.58 7.41 -1.95
N CYS A 62 -0.44 7.06 -0.67
CA CYS A 62 -1.57 7.03 0.25
C CYS A 62 -1.18 7.29 1.70
N LYS A 63 -2.04 8.00 2.45
CA LYS A 63 -1.81 8.30 3.87
C LYS A 63 -2.12 7.10 4.76
N ALA A 64 -3.00 6.21 4.28
CA ALA A 64 -3.45 5.05 5.02
C ALA A 64 -3.72 3.85 4.11
N VAL A 65 -3.57 2.64 4.65
CA VAL A 65 -4.01 1.40 4.01
C VAL A 65 -5.49 1.15 4.30
N ARG A 66 -6.19 0.47 3.38
CA ARG A 66 -7.55 -0.04 3.59
C ARG A 66 -7.50 -1.49 4.03
N TRP A 67 -8.19 -1.82 5.10
CA TRP A 67 -8.38 -3.19 5.57
C TRP A 67 -9.73 -3.70 5.07
N PRO A 68 -9.81 -4.88 4.44
CA PRO A 68 -11.06 -5.41 3.90
C PRO A 68 -12.10 -5.73 4.98
N ASP A 69 -11.67 -5.93 6.23
CA ASP A 69 -12.52 -6.44 7.32
C ASP A 69 -13.04 -5.36 8.28
N GLY A 70 -12.84 -4.07 7.99
CA GLY A 70 -13.24 -2.98 8.92
C GLY A 70 -12.48 -2.94 10.26
N ALA A 71 -11.63 -3.92 10.56
CA ALA A 71 -10.84 -4.00 11.77
C ALA A 71 -9.69 -2.98 11.77
N ILE A 72 -9.94 -1.87 12.47
CA ILE A 72 -9.03 -0.74 12.77
C ILE A 72 -7.86 -1.20 13.66
#